data_AF-A5KS56-F1
#
_entry.id   AF-A5KS56-F1
#
_cell.length_a   1.000
_cell.length_b   1.000
_cell.length_c   1.000
_cell.angle_alpha   90.00
_cell.angle_beta   90.00
_cell.angle_gamma   90.00
#
_symmetry.space_group_name_H-M   'P 1'
#
loop_
_entity.id
_entity.type
_entity.pdbx_description
1 polymer ?
#
loop_
_entity_poly.entity_id
_entity_poly.type
_entity_poly.pdbx_seq_one_letter_code
_entity_poly.pdbx_strand_id
1 'polypeptide(L)'
;MSRPKTITIFLKDSDSPNGIKIADLSDSIARVYILPRVELAYARTRPDLNTPAVYMLFDDERTNIYIGECENFNKRVIDHEAKKLFWQWAVVSIATGAGLDKAEVKFLESHAVTL
;
A
#
# COMPACT_ATOMS: atom_id res chain seq x y z
N MET A 1 5.50 26.95 -0.08
CA MET A 1 4.61 27.07 1.09
C MET A 1 3.97 25.72 1.36
N SER A 2 4.04 25.21 2.59
CA SER A 2 3.30 24.00 2.97
C SER A 2 1.81 24.35 3.04
N ARG A 3 1.00 23.73 2.18
CA ARG A 3 -0.47 23.87 2.21
C ARG A 3 -1.01 22.78 3.14
N PRO A 4 -1.92 23.10 4.08
CA PRO A 4 -2.58 22.08 4.87
C PRO A 4 -3.32 21.11 3.94
N LYS A 5 -3.26 19.82 4.26
CA LYS A 5 -3.99 18.77 3.53
C LYS A 5 -4.78 17.94 4.52
N THR A 6 -6.00 17.59 4.13
CA THR A 6 -6.84 16.67 4.89
C THR A 6 -6.56 15.25 4.43
N ILE A 7 -6.38 14.36 5.40
CA ILE A 7 -6.30 12.91 5.19
C ILE A 7 -7.53 12.31 5.82
N THR A 8 -8.30 11.55 5.05
CA THR A 8 -9.42 10.77 5.55
C THR A 8 -8.97 9.34 5.72
N ILE A 9 -9.05 8.81 6.94
CA ILE A 9 -8.70 7.42 7.24
C ILE A 9 -9.97 6.66 7.57
N PHE A 10 -10.29 5.67 6.73
CA PHE A 10 -11.33 4.69 6.97
C PHE A 10 -10.72 3.48 7.70
N LEU A 11 -11.31 3.11 8.83
CA LEU A 11 -10.99 1.89 9.57
C LEU A 11 -12.02 0.83 9.19
N LYS A 12 -11.56 -0.30 8.65
CA LYS A 12 -12.48 -1.42 8.29
C LYS A 12 -13.18 -1.98 9.52
N ASP A 13 -12.43 -2.14 10.60
CA ASP A 13 -12.90 -2.67 11.88
C ASP A 13 -12.70 -1.57 12.93
N SER A 14 -13.81 -1.09 13.50
CA SER A 14 -13.79 -0.02 14.51
C SER A 14 -13.16 -0.47 15.83
N ASP A 15 -13.13 -1.77 16.10
CA ASP A 15 -12.82 -2.32 17.41
C ASP A 15 -11.34 -2.72 17.53
N SER A 16 -10.63 -2.82 16.39
CA SER A 16 -9.21 -3.14 16.33
C SER A 16 -8.39 -2.01 15.70
N PRO A 17 -7.58 -1.27 16.49
CA PRO A 17 -6.69 -0.25 15.95
C PRO A 17 -5.59 -0.84 15.04
N ASN A 18 -5.39 -2.16 15.10
CA ASN A 18 -4.44 -2.89 14.28
C ASN A 18 -5.07 -3.48 13.00
N GLY A 19 -6.37 -3.27 12.77
CA GLY A 19 -7.03 -3.73 11.55
C GLY A 19 -6.66 -2.91 10.30
N ILE A 20 -7.25 -3.30 9.18
CA ILE A 20 -7.10 -2.62 7.89
C ILE A 20 -7.49 -1.15 7.95
N LYS A 21 -6.65 -0.31 7.34
CA LYS A 21 -6.89 1.13 7.17
C LYS A 21 -6.80 1.50 5.70
N ILE A 22 -7.65 2.41 5.28
CA ILE A 22 -7.64 2.99 3.94
C ILE A 22 -7.55 4.50 4.13
N ALA A 23 -6.47 5.10 3.64
CA ALA A 23 -6.25 6.53 3.71
C ALA A 23 -6.41 7.15 2.32
N ASP A 24 -7.26 8.16 2.23
CA ASP A 24 -7.45 8.98 1.04
C ASP A 24 -6.97 10.40 1.34
N LEU A 25 -6.19 10.97 0.42
CA LEU A 25 -5.75 12.36 0.51
C LEU A 25 -6.72 13.23 -0.29
N SER A 26 -7.46 14.13 0.37
CA SER A 26 -8.68 14.74 -0.20
C SER A 26 -8.50 15.46 -1.54
N ASP A 27 -7.34 16.08 -1.76
CA ASP A 27 -7.01 16.81 -3.00
C ASP A 27 -6.00 16.04 -3.87
N SER A 28 -6.00 14.71 -3.80
CA SER A 28 -5.07 13.87 -4.54
C SER A 28 -5.75 12.60 -5.03
N ILE A 29 -5.21 12.06 -6.12
CA ILE A 29 -5.56 10.73 -6.59
C ILE A 29 -4.96 9.62 -5.72
N ALA A 30 -4.04 9.93 -4.80
CA ALA A 30 -3.37 8.93 -3.98
C ALA A 30 -4.33 8.29 -2.95
N ARG A 31 -4.40 6.97 -2.98
CA ARG A 31 -4.99 6.15 -1.93
C ARG A 31 -3.93 5.23 -1.36
N VAL A 32 -3.95 5.05 -0.04
CA VAL A 32 -3.04 4.14 0.67
C VAL A 32 -3.84 3.10 1.44
N TYR A 33 -3.45 1.84 1.28
CA TYR A 33 -3.93 0.72 2.09
C TYR A 33 -2.88 0.36 3.13
N ILE A 34 -3.30 0.16 4.37
CA ILE A 34 -2.48 -0.42 5.43
C ILE A 34 -3.13 -1.75 5.79
N LEU A 35 -2.44 -2.83 5.46
CA LEU A 35 -2.95 -4.20 5.55
C LEU A 35 -2.06 -5.00 6.51
N PRO A 36 -2.61 -5.51 7.62
CA PRO A 36 -1.97 -6.57 8.37
C PRO A 36 -1.83 -7.81 7.48
N ARG A 37 -0.72 -8.53 7.62
CA ARG A 37 -0.48 -9.79 6.88
C ARG A 37 -1.59 -10.79 7.09
N VAL A 38 -2.10 -10.89 8.33
CA VAL A 38 -3.21 -11.79 8.69
C VAL A 38 -4.53 -11.45 7.98
N GLU A 39 -4.69 -10.23 7.47
CA GLU A 39 -5.90 -9.78 6.76
C GLU A 39 -5.68 -9.60 5.24
N LEU A 40 -4.61 -10.17 4.67
CA LEU A 40 -4.30 -10.07 3.23
C LEU A 40 -5.41 -10.52 2.30
N ALA A 41 -6.25 -11.46 2.75
CA ALA A 41 -7.42 -11.90 1.99
C ALA A 41 -8.32 -10.72 1.59
N TYR A 42 -8.37 -9.65 2.39
CA TYR A 42 -9.13 -8.44 2.05
C TYR A 42 -8.61 -7.75 0.79
N ALA A 43 -7.30 -7.75 0.55
CA ALA A 43 -6.72 -7.15 -0.66
C ALA A 43 -7.36 -7.72 -1.94
N ARG A 44 -7.66 -9.03 -1.93
CA ARG A 44 -8.30 -9.72 -3.07
C ARG A 44 -9.72 -9.27 -3.34
N THR A 45 -10.40 -8.69 -2.34
CA THR A 45 -11.74 -8.11 -2.49
C THR A 45 -11.72 -6.70 -3.10
N ARG A 46 -10.53 -6.12 -3.25
CA ARG A 46 -10.31 -4.75 -3.71
C ARG A 46 -9.85 -4.76 -5.18
N PRO A 47 -10.75 -4.48 -6.15
CA PRO A 47 -10.37 -4.45 -7.56
C PRO A 47 -9.40 -3.32 -7.89
N ASP A 48 -9.38 -2.25 -7.10
CA ASP A 48 -8.43 -1.15 -7.21
C ASP A 48 -6.99 -1.54 -6.86
N LEU A 49 -6.77 -2.64 -6.12
CA LEU A 49 -5.45 -3.23 -5.91
C LEU A 49 -4.95 -4.11 -7.08
N ASN A 50 -5.75 -4.23 -8.16
CA ASN A 50 -5.29 -4.83 -9.42
C ASN A 50 -4.64 -3.80 -10.36
N THR A 51 -4.37 -2.58 -9.88
CA THR A 51 -3.72 -1.52 -10.62
C THR A 51 -2.23 -1.39 -10.26
N PRO A 52 -1.44 -0.65 -11.05
CA PRO A 52 -0.06 -0.39 -10.71
C PRO A 52 0.07 0.34 -9.37
N ALA A 53 1.01 -0.13 -8.55
CA ALA A 53 1.18 0.27 -7.17
C ALA A 53 2.65 0.27 -6.76
N VAL A 54 2.98 1.14 -5.81
CA VAL A 54 4.20 1.03 -5.00
C VAL A 54 3.79 0.59 -3.60
N TYR A 55 4.52 -0.34 -3.04
CA TYR A 55 4.23 -0.89 -1.72
C TYR A 55 5.48 -1.06 -0.87
N MET A 56 5.25 -1.10 0.43
CA MET A 56 6.25 -1.28 1.46
C MET A 56 5.80 -2.40 2.38
N LEU A 57 6.68 -3.38 2.61
CA LEU A 57 6.47 -4.45 3.56
C LEU A 57 7.34 -4.18 4.80
N PHE A 58 6.71 -4.12 5.97
CA PHE A 58 7.37 -3.88 7.24
C PHE A 58 7.29 -5.12 8.12
N ASP A 59 8.33 -5.37 8.91
CA ASP A 59 8.21 -6.24 10.08
C ASP A 59 7.36 -5.59 11.18
N ASP A 60 7.17 -6.32 12.28
CA ASP A 60 6.28 -5.87 13.36
C ASP A 60 6.82 -4.62 14.08
N GLU A 61 8.14 -4.59 14.27
CA GLU A 61 8.86 -3.49 14.92
C GLU A 61 9.10 -2.29 14.00
N ARG A 62 8.80 -2.42 12.69
CA ARG A 62 9.07 -1.42 11.63
C ARG A 62 10.54 -1.04 11.52
N THR A 63 11.44 -1.99 11.82
CA THR A 63 12.89 -1.82 11.70
C THR A 63 13.43 -2.32 10.37
N ASN A 64 12.74 -3.26 9.74
CA ASN A 64 13.06 -3.75 8.40
C ASN A 64 11.96 -3.38 7.40
N ILE A 65 12.37 -2.82 6.27
CA ILE A 65 11.47 -2.44 5.17
C ILE A 65 11.91 -3.09 3.86
N TYR A 66 10.95 -3.62 3.12
CA TYR A 66 11.11 -3.95 1.70
C TYR A 66 10.22 -3.05 0.87
N ILE A 67 10.79 -2.32 -0.07
CA ILE A 67 10.06 -1.46 -1.01
C ILE A 67 10.00 -2.19 -2.35
N GLY A 68 8.84 -2.14 -3.01
CA GLY A 68 8.66 -2.74 -4.32
C GLY A 68 7.58 -2.06 -5.16
N GLU A 69 7.68 -2.20 -6.48
CA GLU A 69 6.60 -1.89 -7.42
C GLU A 69 5.88 -3.15 -7.96
N CYS A 70 4.66 -2.95 -8.44
CA CYS A 70 3.97 -3.93 -9.27
C CYS A 70 2.94 -3.28 -10.19
N GLU A 71 2.58 -3.97 -11.28
CA GLU A 71 1.41 -3.64 -12.11
C GLU A 71 0.09 -4.19 -11.53
N ASN A 72 0.19 -5.18 -10.63
CA ASN A 72 -0.95 -5.78 -9.94
C ASN A 72 -0.53 -6.25 -8.54
N PHE A 73 -1.00 -5.54 -7.51
CA PHE A 73 -0.61 -5.83 -6.13
C PHE A 73 -1.15 -7.17 -5.65
N ASN A 74 -2.39 -7.53 -5.99
CA ASN A 74 -2.99 -8.79 -5.57
C ASN A 74 -2.19 -10.02 -6.02
N LYS A 75 -1.63 -10.01 -7.24
CA LYS A 75 -0.74 -11.08 -7.69
C LYS A 75 0.61 -11.04 -6.97
N ARG A 76 1.19 -9.84 -6.85
CA ARG A 76 2.52 -9.64 -6.26
C ARG A 76 2.57 -10.04 -4.78
N VAL A 77 1.53 -9.73 -4.02
CA VAL A 77 1.51 -9.99 -2.58
C VAL A 77 1.39 -11.47 -2.25
N ILE A 78 0.75 -12.27 -3.12
CA ILE A 78 0.70 -13.74 -2.99
C ILE A 78 2.11 -14.34 -3.16
N ASP A 79 2.87 -13.86 -4.14
CA ASP A 79 4.25 -14.27 -4.33
C ASP A 79 5.11 -13.95 -3.10
N HIS A 80 4.91 -12.79 -2.49
CA HIS A 80 5.64 -12.40 -1.27
C HIS A 80 5.18 -13.17 -0.03
N GLU A 81 3.90 -13.46 0.09
CA GLU A 81 3.38 -14.29 1.18
C GLU A 81 4.05 -15.68 1.21
N ALA A 82 4.29 -16.26 0.02
CA ALA A 82 4.97 -17.54 -0.12
C ALA A 82 6.51 -17.45 0.04
N LYS A 83 7.13 -16.36 -0.40
CA LYS A 83 8.61 -16.26 -0.54
C LYS A 83 9.30 -15.41 0.53
N LYS A 84 8.58 -14.52 1.23
CA LYS A 84 9.14 -13.60 2.23
C LYS A 84 8.40 -13.73 3.55
N LEU A 85 9.10 -14.20 4.58
CA LEU A 85 8.50 -14.48 5.88
C LEU A 85 8.63 -13.34 6.90
N PHE A 86 9.53 -12.38 6.71
CA PHE A 86 9.89 -11.39 7.74
C PHE A 86 8.79 -10.37 8.06
N TRP A 87 7.92 -10.06 7.11
CA TRP A 87 7.01 -8.91 7.18
C TRP A 87 5.66 -9.25 7.84
N GLN A 88 5.07 -8.26 8.50
CA GLN A 88 3.78 -8.31 9.17
C GLN A 88 2.78 -7.28 8.65
N TRP A 89 3.27 -6.21 7.99
CA TRP A 89 2.43 -5.14 7.47
C TRP A 89 2.75 -4.84 6.02
N ALA A 90 1.72 -4.65 5.20
CA ALA A 90 1.84 -4.10 3.85
C ALA A 90 1.20 -2.71 3.80
N VAL A 91 1.97 -1.72 3.38
CA VAL A 91 1.49 -0.38 3.05
C VAL A 91 1.54 -0.23 1.54
N VAL A 92 0.41 -0.01 0.91
CA VAL A 92 0.26 -0.03 -0.56
C VAL A 92 -0.30 1.29 -1.02
N SER A 93 0.40 1.99 -1.90
CA SER A 93 -0.08 3.21 -2.52
C SER A 93 -0.49 2.95 -3.96
N ILE A 94 -1.70 3.39 -4.30
CA ILE A 94 -2.27 3.37 -5.64
C ILE A 94 -2.73 4.78 -6.05
N ALA A 95 -2.93 4.99 -7.34
CA ALA A 95 -3.69 6.13 -7.83
C ALA A 95 -5.14 5.73 -8.14
N THR A 96 -6.07 6.55 -7.68
CA THR A 96 -7.48 6.52 -8.04
C THR A 96 -7.70 7.23 -9.38
N GLY A 97 -8.78 6.91 -10.08
CA GLY A 97 -9.07 7.51 -11.39
C GLY A 97 -8.29 6.83 -12.53
N ALA A 98 -7.46 7.59 -13.25
CA ALA A 98 -6.70 7.10 -14.41
C ALA A 98 -5.65 6.02 -14.05
N GLY A 99 -5.30 5.89 -12.76
CA GLY A 99 -4.27 4.97 -12.29
C GLY A 99 -2.86 5.49 -12.54
N LEU A 100 -1.87 4.68 -12.17
CA LEU A 100 -0.47 4.88 -12.53
C LEU A 100 -0.11 3.95 -13.69
N ASP A 101 0.86 4.34 -14.51
CA ASP A 101 1.50 3.45 -15.47
C ASP A 101 2.79 2.80 -14.92
N LYS A 102 3.41 1.93 -15.73
CA LYS A 102 4.63 1.21 -15.37
C LYS A 102 5.84 2.12 -15.13
N ALA A 103 5.98 3.17 -15.94
CA ALA A 103 7.10 4.09 -15.81
C ALA A 103 6.97 4.92 -14.53
N GLU A 104 5.75 5.36 -14.22
CA GLU A 104 5.42 6.11 -13.01
C GLU A 104 5.69 5.29 -11.74
N VAL A 105 5.23 4.04 -11.65
CA VAL A 105 5.49 3.21 -10.44
C VAL A 105 6.97 2.88 -10.27
N LYS A 106 7.72 2.70 -11.36
CA LYS A 106 9.18 2.51 -11.29
C LYS A 106 9.91 3.75 -10.82
N PHE A 107 9.48 4.92 -11.30
CA PHE A 107 10.03 6.19 -10.84
C PHE A 107 9.76 6.38 -9.33
N LEU A 108 8.53 6.11 -8.89
CA LEU A 108 8.15 6.21 -7.48
C LEU A 108 8.93 5.24 -6.59
N GLU A 109 9.13 3.99 -7.01
CA GLU A 109 9.98 3.02 -6.30
C GLU A 109 11.42 3.51 -6.19
N SER A 110 12.02 3.93 -7.31
CA SER A 110 13.39 4.45 -7.33
C SER A 110 13.55 5.65 -6.39
N HIS A 111 12.55 6.54 -6.37
CA HIS A 111 12.55 7.69 -5.47
C HIS A 111 12.42 7.26 -4.00
N ALA A 112 11.51 6.32 -3.70
CA ALA A 112 11.28 5.83 -2.35
C ALA A 112 12.49 5.09 -1.75
N VAL A 113 13.28 4.39 -2.57
CA VAL A 113 14.50 3.69 -2.12
C VAL A 113 15.69 4.65 -1.88
N THR A 114 15.64 5.86 -2.45
CA THR A 114 16.74 6.84 -2.36
C THR A 114 16.62 7.76 -1.14
N LEU A 115 15.42 7.86 -0.55
CA LEU A 115 15.13 8.66 0.65
C LEU A 115 15.67 7.99 1.92
#